data_AF-A0A0A8Y5N8-F1
#
_entry.id   AF-A0A0A8Y5N8-F1
#
_cell.length_a   1.000
_cell.length_b   1.000
_cell.length_c   1.000
_cell.angle_alpha   90.00
_cell.angle_beta   90.00
_cell.angle_gamma   90.00
#
_symmetry.space_group_name_H-M   'P 1'
#
loop_
_entity.id
_entity.type
_entity.pdbx_description
1 polymer ?
#
loop_
_entity_poly.entity_id
_entity_poly.type
_entity_poly.pdbx_seq_one_letter_code
_entity_poly.pdbx_strand_id
1 'polypeptide(L)'
;MRDGELNSLCRGLDKAFQVYTQLVTAPIVDNEDLVPPVPVLTRYKKELGIKAFVKKEVVQEVRTVDERKASEITQLTMPKLCVRLNSLYYGISQLSKLEDSINERWVRKKTENINIRRSTSEKSRTVIPNQKNQFDGSRKEINSAIDRLCEFTGTKVIFWDLQQPFIDNLYKNSVAQARLDTIMEVLDLVLNQLCDVIVEQLRDRVVTGLLQASLDGLFRVILDGGSTRVFSPNDVPLLEEDVETLKEFFISGGDGLPRGTVENLVSRVRPVINLIKQETRVLIDDLREVTQGSKSKFGTDSKTLLRVLCHRNDSEASHYVKKQFKIPSSAPST
;
A
#
# COMPACT_ATOMS: atom_id res chain seq x y z
N MET A 1 43.13 -10.53 -18.60
CA MET A 1 41.68 -10.75 -18.49
C MET A 1 41.20 -11.73 -19.54
N ARG A 2 41.00 -12.98 -19.10
CA ARG A 2 40.35 -14.11 -19.79
C ARG A 2 38.83 -14.06 -19.58
N ASP A 3 38.04 -14.78 -20.37
CA ASP A 3 36.56 -14.83 -20.24
C ASP A 3 36.10 -15.18 -18.81
N GLY A 4 36.77 -16.14 -18.16
CA GLY A 4 36.45 -16.54 -16.78
C GLY A 4 36.74 -15.48 -15.71
N GLU A 5 37.71 -14.60 -15.95
CA GLU A 5 38.04 -13.49 -15.05
C GLU A 5 37.01 -12.36 -15.17
N LEU A 6 36.55 -12.08 -16.39
CA LEU A 6 35.47 -11.11 -16.63
C LEU A 6 34.15 -11.59 -16.02
N ASN A 7 33.77 -12.86 -16.24
CA ASN A 7 32.56 -13.41 -15.65
C ASN A 7 32.60 -13.38 -14.11
N SER A 8 33.76 -13.65 -13.51
CA SER A 8 33.94 -13.54 -12.05
C SER A 8 33.80 -12.09 -11.56
N LEU A 9 34.36 -11.12 -12.29
CA LEU A 9 34.21 -9.70 -12.00
C LEU A 9 32.74 -9.27 -12.04
N CYS A 10 32.02 -9.61 -13.12
CA CYS A 10 30.62 -9.21 -13.28
C CYS A 10 29.72 -9.84 -12.21
N ARG A 11 29.96 -11.11 -11.84
CA ARG A 11 29.28 -11.75 -10.70
C ARG A 11 29.57 -11.06 -9.37
N GLY A 12 30.82 -10.63 -9.14
CA GLY A 12 31.20 -9.89 -7.95
C GLY A 12 30.49 -8.54 -7.85
N LEU A 13 30.43 -7.80 -8.96
CA LEU A 13 29.70 -6.53 -9.05
C LEU A 13 28.20 -6.73 -8.85
N ASP A 14 27.60 -7.73 -9.52
CA ASP A 14 26.19 -8.08 -9.32
C ASP A 14 25.90 -8.39 -7.84
N LYS A 15 26.76 -9.15 -7.16
CA LYS A 15 26.56 -9.41 -5.74
C LYS A 15 26.70 -8.16 -4.88
N ALA A 16 27.63 -7.27 -5.21
CA ALA A 16 27.82 -6.03 -4.47
C ALA A 16 26.60 -5.10 -4.55
N PHE A 17 25.95 -4.99 -5.72
CA PHE A 17 24.71 -4.21 -5.87
C PHE A 17 23.54 -4.83 -5.09
N GLN A 18 23.43 -6.15 -5.04
CA GLN A 18 22.44 -6.82 -4.19
C GLN A 18 22.66 -6.49 -2.70
N VAL A 19 23.92 -6.55 -2.22
CA VAL A 19 24.25 -6.20 -0.83
C VAL A 19 23.95 -4.73 -0.54
N TYR A 20 24.30 -3.83 -1.46
CA TYR A 20 23.96 -2.41 -1.32
C TYR A 20 22.43 -2.21 -1.22
N THR A 21 21.66 -2.90 -2.05
CA THR A 21 20.19 -2.85 -2.01
C THR A 21 19.66 -3.29 -0.65
N GLN A 22 20.19 -4.37 -0.10
CA GLN A 22 19.84 -4.86 1.25
C GLN A 22 20.18 -3.85 2.35
N LEU A 23 21.32 -3.15 2.24
CA LEU A 23 21.67 -2.09 3.20
C LEU A 23 20.74 -0.88 3.11
N VAL A 24 20.27 -0.54 1.90
CA VAL A 24 19.32 0.54 1.69
C VAL A 24 17.94 0.18 2.27
N THR A 25 17.54 -1.09 2.22
CA THR A 25 16.23 -1.54 2.73
C THR A 25 16.24 -2.07 4.15
N ALA A 26 17.40 -2.34 4.75
CA ALA A 26 17.52 -2.91 6.09
C ALA A 26 16.73 -2.17 7.19
N PRO A 27 16.64 -0.82 7.20
CA PRO A 27 15.87 -0.11 8.22
C PRO A 27 14.34 -0.17 8.03
N ILE A 28 13.85 -0.70 6.90
CA ILE A 28 12.42 -0.72 6.57
C ILE A 28 11.76 -1.85 7.34
N VAL A 29 10.84 -1.53 8.23
CA VAL A 29 10.01 -2.52 8.93
C VAL A 29 8.96 -3.13 7.99
N ASP A 30 8.32 -4.22 8.42
CA ASP A 30 7.24 -4.79 7.65
C ASP A 30 5.96 -3.94 7.78
N ASN A 31 5.12 -3.92 6.74
CA ASN A 31 3.90 -3.08 6.73
C ASN A 31 2.95 -3.42 7.88
N GLU A 32 2.96 -4.67 8.36
CA GLU A 32 2.17 -5.10 9.52
C GLU A 32 2.57 -4.38 10.82
N ASP A 33 3.81 -3.90 10.95
CA ASP A 33 4.29 -3.15 12.11
C ASP A 33 3.80 -1.69 12.08
N LEU A 34 3.43 -1.14 10.91
CA LEU A 34 2.90 0.22 10.76
C LEU A 34 1.39 0.29 11.03
N VAL A 35 0.69 -0.80 10.72
CA VAL A 35 -0.77 -0.86 10.72
C VAL A 35 -1.25 -1.12 12.15
N PRO A 36 -2.04 -0.22 12.78
CA PRO A 36 -2.49 -0.43 14.16
C PRO A 36 -3.28 -1.73 14.31
N PRO A 37 -3.44 -2.30 15.52
CA PRO A 37 -4.27 -3.48 15.71
C PRO A 37 -5.74 -3.20 15.36
N VAL A 38 -6.41 -4.17 14.73
CA VAL A 38 -7.82 -4.05 14.38
C VAL A 38 -8.65 -3.96 15.67
N PRO A 39 -9.54 -2.95 15.83
CA PRO A 39 -10.47 -2.88 16.96
C PRO A 39 -11.30 -4.15 17.06
N VAL A 40 -11.72 -4.52 18.28
CA VAL A 40 -12.63 -5.65 18.46
C VAL A 40 -13.91 -5.39 17.68
N LEU A 41 -14.32 -6.34 16.83
CA LEU A 41 -15.56 -6.21 16.08
C LEU A 41 -16.75 -6.17 17.05
N THR A 42 -17.43 -5.03 17.09
CA THR A 42 -18.61 -4.82 17.91
C THR A 42 -19.79 -4.44 17.04
N ARG A 43 -20.99 -4.83 17.43
CA ARG A 43 -22.22 -4.41 16.76
C ARG A 43 -22.74 -3.09 17.34
N TYR A 44 -23.38 -2.30 16.50
CA TYR A 44 -24.12 -1.11 16.92
C TYR A 44 -25.15 -1.43 18.01
N LYS A 45 -25.29 -0.55 19.00
CA LYS A 45 -26.38 -0.58 19.96
C LYS A 45 -26.85 0.85 20.21
N LYS A 46 -28.08 1.17 19.78
CA LYS A 46 -28.74 2.43 20.12
C LYS A 46 -28.93 2.48 21.64
N GLU A 47 -28.25 3.39 22.34
CA GLU A 47 -28.50 3.59 23.76
C GLU A 47 -29.86 4.30 23.94
N LEU A 48 -30.82 3.61 24.56
CA LEU A 48 -32.14 4.15 24.91
C LEU A 48 -32.18 4.65 26.37
N GLY A 49 -31.05 4.99 26.97
CA GLY A 49 -31.03 5.56 28.31
C GLY A 49 -29.63 5.65 28.90
N ILE A 50 -29.38 6.73 29.64
CA ILE A 50 -28.20 6.95 30.46
C ILE A 50 -28.17 5.83 31.51
N LYS A 51 -27.47 4.75 31.22
CA LYS A 51 -26.96 3.87 32.26
C LYS A 51 -25.46 3.98 32.20
N ALA A 52 -24.94 4.79 33.12
CA ALA A 52 -23.53 4.81 33.48
C ALA A 52 -23.11 3.40 33.90
N PHE A 53 -22.73 2.58 32.91
CA PHE A 53 -22.04 1.34 33.16
C PHE A 53 -20.56 1.67 33.19
N VAL A 54 -19.97 1.36 34.35
CA VAL A 54 -18.54 1.40 34.62
C VAL A 54 -17.80 0.94 33.37
N LYS A 55 -16.99 1.85 32.80
CA LYS A 55 -15.95 1.55 31.83
C LYS A 55 -15.23 0.28 32.29
N LYS A 56 -15.57 -0.86 31.72
CA LYS A 56 -14.55 -1.86 31.47
C LYS A 56 -13.80 -1.26 30.29
N GLU A 57 -12.79 -0.46 30.59
CA GLU A 57 -11.69 -0.30 29.66
C GLU A 57 -11.24 -1.73 29.41
N VAL A 58 -11.71 -2.30 28.29
CA VAL A 58 -10.96 -3.33 27.63
C VAL A 58 -9.71 -2.56 27.27
N VAL A 59 -8.73 -2.64 28.16
CA VAL A 59 -7.33 -2.35 27.86
C VAL A 59 -7.06 -3.33 26.74
N GLN A 60 -7.35 -2.89 25.53
CA GLN A 60 -6.85 -3.52 24.35
C GLN A 60 -5.36 -3.51 24.61
N GLU A 61 -4.74 -4.69 24.66
CA GLU A 61 -3.30 -4.79 24.49
C GLU A 61 -3.04 -4.14 23.14
N VAL A 62 -2.85 -2.82 23.17
CA VAL A 62 -2.26 -2.07 22.09
C VAL A 62 -0.99 -2.86 21.89
N ARG A 63 -0.85 -3.48 20.72
CA ARG A 63 0.48 -3.83 20.23
C ARG A 63 1.22 -2.50 20.21
N THR A 64 1.82 -2.14 21.33
CA THR A 64 2.75 -1.04 21.41
C THR A 64 3.86 -1.53 20.53
N VAL A 65 3.92 -0.99 19.30
CA VAL A 65 5.11 -1.12 18.48
C VAL A 65 6.26 -0.85 19.41
N ASP A 66 7.17 -1.82 19.54
CA ASP A 66 8.32 -1.75 20.43
C ASP A 66 8.90 -0.33 20.34
N GLU A 67 9.07 0.38 21.46
CA GLU A 67 9.44 1.79 21.47
C GLU A 67 10.69 2.06 20.61
N ARG A 68 11.58 1.06 20.52
CA ARG A 68 12.75 1.08 19.63
C ARG A 68 12.36 1.07 18.16
N LYS A 69 11.47 0.16 17.74
CA LYS A 69 10.93 0.11 16.37
C LYS A 69 10.16 1.38 16.02
N ALA A 70 9.36 1.91 16.97
CA ALA A 70 8.62 3.15 16.77
C ALA A 70 9.56 4.35 16.53
N SER A 71 10.67 4.41 17.27
CA SER A 71 11.74 5.38 17.03
C SER A 71 12.38 5.21 15.65
N GLU A 72 12.69 3.98 15.22
CA GLU A 72 13.25 3.70 13.89
C GLU A 72 12.31 4.14 12.76
N ILE A 73 11.01 3.84 12.87
CA ILE A 73 9.97 4.26 11.91
C ILE A 73 9.89 5.79 11.86
N THR A 74 9.89 6.45 13.01
CA THR A 74 9.83 7.92 13.11
C THR A 74 11.07 8.56 12.47
N GLN A 75 12.24 7.93 12.60
CA GLN A 75 13.47 8.41 11.98
C GLN A 75 13.46 8.26 10.45
N LEU A 76 12.61 7.41 9.86
CA LEU A 76 12.40 7.27 8.41
C LEU A 76 11.48 8.36 7.85
N THR A 77 11.92 9.61 7.96
CA THR A 77 11.23 10.77 7.40
C THR A 77 11.03 10.68 5.89
N MET A 78 9.99 11.33 5.34
CA MET A 78 9.69 11.37 3.90
C MET A 78 10.92 11.68 3.01
N PRO A 79 11.76 12.70 3.30
CA PRO A 79 12.94 12.97 2.48
C PRO A 79 13.96 11.83 2.48
N LYS A 80 14.14 11.13 3.61
CA LYS A 80 15.05 9.97 3.69
C LYS A 80 14.53 8.80 2.85
N LEU A 81 13.23 8.55 2.84
CA LEU A 81 12.62 7.52 1.99
C LEU A 81 12.80 7.87 0.50
N CYS A 82 12.55 9.12 0.13
CA CYS A 82 12.77 9.61 -1.24
C CYS A 82 14.24 9.49 -1.67
N VAL A 83 15.20 9.86 -0.81
CA VAL A 83 16.64 9.72 -1.11
C VAL A 83 17.04 8.25 -1.29
N ARG A 84 16.48 7.33 -0.49
CA ARG A 84 16.72 5.88 -0.65
C ARG A 84 16.19 5.38 -2.01
N LEU A 85 14.96 5.75 -2.35
CA LEU A 85 14.35 5.45 -3.65
C LEU A 85 15.18 6.00 -4.82
N ASN A 86 15.57 7.27 -4.75
CA ASN A 86 16.44 7.92 -5.74
C ASN A 86 17.78 7.21 -5.87
N SER A 87 18.37 6.77 -4.76
CA SER A 87 19.64 6.04 -4.75
C SER A 87 19.53 4.67 -5.44
N LEU A 88 18.43 3.94 -5.21
CA LEU A 88 18.14 2.68 -5.90
C LEU A 88 17.90 2.90 -7.40
N TYR A 89 17.11 3.92 -7.75
CA TYR A 89 16.87 4.29 -9.14
C TYR A 89 18.17 4.69 -9.86
N TYR A 90 19.01 5.48 -9.19
CA TYR A 90 20.33 5.81 -9.71
C TYR A 90 21.15 4.54 -9.93
N GLY A 91 21.18 3.64 -8.95
CA GLY A 91 21.85 2.34 -9.03
C GLY A 91 21.45 1.55 -10.27
N ILE A 92 20.15 1.36 -10.51
CA ILE A 92 19.68 0.61 -11.69
C ILE A 92 19.97 1.32 -13.01
N SER A 93 19.89 2.66 -13.04
CA SER A 93 20.21 3.44 -14.24
C SER A 93 21.69 3.34 -14.63
N GLN A 94 22.59 3.32 -13.64
CA GLN A 94 24.04 3.19 -13.87
C GLN A 94 24.45 1.76 -14.16
N LEU A 95 23.74 0.77 -13.59
CA LEU A 95 23.98 -0.65 -13.84
C LEU A 95 23.84 -1.00 -15.32
N SER A 96 22.83 -0.45 -16.00
CA SER A 96 22.65 -0.61 -17.44
C SER A 96 23.81 -0.02 -18.24
N LYS A 97 24.24 1.22 -17.91
CA LYS A 97 25.39 1.86 -18.56
C LYS A 97 26.70 1.11 -18.33
N LEU A 98 26.87 0.54 -17.13
CA LEU A 98 28.03 -0.26 -16.77
C LEU A 98 28.08 -1.54 -17.60
N GLU A 99 26.96 -2.25 -17.74
CA GLU A 99 26.88 -3.45 -18.58
C GLU A 99 27.23 -3.13 -20.04
N ASP A 100 26.66 -2.06 -20.60
CA ASP A 100 26.95 -1.62 -21.96
C ASP A 100 28.45 -1.30 -22.13
N SER A 101 29.02 -0.53 -21.20
CA SER A 101 30.45 -0.19 -21.26
C SER A 101 31.37 -1.41 -21.11
N ILE A 102 31.00 -2.40 -20.29
CA ILE A 102 31.78 -3.64 -20.14
C ILE A 102 31.74 -4.43 -21.46
N ASN A 103 30.55 -4.59 -22.02
CA ASN A 103 30.33 -5.31 -23.27
C ASN A 103 31.09 -4.65 -24.44
N GLU A 104 30.98 -3.33 -24.60
CA GLU A 104 31.70 -2.59 -25.65
C GLU A 104 33.21 -2.76 -25.56
N ARG A 105 33.79 -2.61 -24.36
CA ARG A 105 35.24 -2.76 -24.14
C ARG A 105 35.69 -4.20 -24.37
N TRP A 106 34.87 -5.18 -23.98
CA TRP A 106 35.17 -6.59 -24.20
C TRP A 106 35.16 -6.96 -25.68
N VAL A 107 34.14 -6.50 -26.42
CA VAL A 107 34.03 -6.71 -27.87
C VAL A 107 35.20 -6.06 -28.61
N ARG A 108 35.60 -4.84 -28.25
CA ARG A 108 36.75 -4.14 -28.83
C ARG A 108 38.04 -4.95 -28.67
N LYS A 109 38.34 -5.36 -27.43
CA LYS A 109 39.55 -6.14 -27.12
C LYS A 109 39.58 -7.49 -27.86
N LYS A 110 38.42 -8.15 -27.99
CA LYS A 110 38.32 -9.42 -28.71
C LYS A 110 38.53 -9.23 -30.21
N THR A 111 38.01 -8.15 -30.78
CA THR A 111 38.21 -7.78 -32.19
C THR A 111 39.67 -7.43 -32.49
N GLU A 112 40.34 -6.68 -31.62
CA GLU A 112 41.78 -6.39 -31.73
C GLU A 112 42.62 -7.68 -31.71
N ASN A 113 42.33 -8.59 -30.77
CA ASN A 113 42.99 -9.90 -30.72
C ASN A 113 42.72 -10.77 -31.96
N ILE A 114 41.54 -10.67 -32.57
CA ILE A 114 41.21 -11.39 -33.82
C ILE A 114 41.95 -10.77 -35.01
N ASN A 115 42.06 -9.45 -35.09
CA ASN A 115 42.78 -8.77 -36.17
C ASN A 115 44.28 -9.08 -36.13
N ILE A 116 44.87 -9.13 -34.93
CA ILE A 116 46.27 -9.57 -34.72
C ILE A 116 46.45 -11.05 -35.12
N ARG A 117 45.45 -11.90 -34.90
CA ARG A 117 45.51 -13.33 -35.28
C ARG A 117 45.29 -13.57 -36.77
N ARG A 118 44.45 -12.75 -37.42
CA ARG A 118 44.18 -12.82 -38.88
C ARG A 118 45.37 -12.39 -39.75
N SER A 119 46.34 -11.65 -39.22
CA SER A 119 47.63 -11.43 -39.89
C SER A 119 48.56 -12.66 -39.85
N THR A 120 48.16 -13.77 -39.20
CA THR A 120 49.02 -14.97 -39.05
C THR A 120 48.38 -16.33 -39.34
N SER A 121 47.06 -16.48 -39.49
CA SER A 121 46.48 -17.68 -40.14
C SER A 121 44.96 -17.59 -40.38
N GLU A 122 44.51 -18.32 -41.41
CA GLU A 122 43.12 -18.47 -41.83
C GLU A 122 42.25 -19.30 -40.88
N LYS A 123 40.96 -18.92 -40.83
CA LYS A 123 39.78 -19.69 -40.41
C LYS A 123 39.69 -20.08 -38.93
N SER A 124 39.03 -19.23 -38.16
CA SER A 124 38.20 -19.65 -37.01
C SER A 124 37.06 -18.65 -36.80
N ARG A 125 35.83 -19.01 -37.20
CA ARG A 125 34.60 -18.31 -36.83
C ARG A 125 34.33 -18.60 -35.35
N THR A 126 34.76 -17.72 -34.46
CA THR A 126 34.45 -17.83 -33.03
C THR A 126 33.08 -17.21 -32.77
N VAL A 127 32.14 -18.04 -32.34
CA VAL A 127 30.82 -17.62 -31.83
C VAL A 127 31.06 -16.73 -30.61
N ILE A 128 30.48 -15.53 -30.62
CA ILE A 128 30.54 -14.58 -29.49
C ILE A 128 29.59 -15.13 -28.42
N PRO A 129 30.06 -15.54 -27.21
CA PRO A 129 29.15 -15.88 -26.14
C PRO A 129 28.37 -14.63 -25.79
N ASN A 130 27.06 -14.69 -25.91
CA ASN A 130 26.15 -13.61 -25.60
C ASN A 130 26.17 -13.43 -24.08
N GLN A 131 27.01 -12.53 -23.57
CA GLN A 131 27.08 -12.12 -22.15
C GLN A 131 25.88 -11.26 -21.75
N LYS A 132 24.71 -11.51 -22.33
CA LYS A 132 23.47 -10.86 -21.89
C LYS A 132 23.18 -11.33 -20.48
N ASN A 133 22.71 -10.41 -19.63
CA ASN A 133 22.12 -10.70 -18.32
C ASN A 133 23.13 -10.88 -17.18
N GLN A 134 24.29 -10.22 -17.24
CA GLN A 134 25.30 -10.33 -16.17
C GLN A 134 24.84 -9.74 -14.83
N PHE A 135 23.84 -8.86 -14.85
CA PHE A 135 23.34 -8.13 -13.68
C PHE A 135 21.87 -8.37 -13.36
N ASP A 136 21.30 -9.49 -13.83
CA ASP A 136 19.88 -9.81 -13.62
C ASP A 136 19.52 -9.92 -12.14
N GLY A 137 20.43 -10.45 -11.31
CA GLY A 137 20.22 -10.56 -9.86
C GLY A 137 20.03 -9.19 -9.21
N SER A 138 20.93 -8.25 -9.50
CA SER A 138 20.83 -6.86 -9.02
C SER A 138 19.59 -6.16 -9.54
N ARG A 139 19.27 -6.30 -10.82
CA ARG A 139 18.07 -5.67 -11.40
C ARG A 139 16.80 -6.14 -10.71
N LYS A 140 16.68 -7.45 -10.47
CA LYS A 140 15.51 -8.01 -9.79
C LYS A 140 15.43 -7.49 -8.35
N GLU A 141 16.53 -7.54 -7.61
CA GLU A 141 16.58 -7.10 -6.21
C GLU A 141 16.27 -5.61 -6.08
N ILE A 142 16.90 -4.76 -6.90
CA ILE A 142 16.68 -3.31 -6.89
C ILE A 142 15.23 -2.96 -7.24
N ASN A 143 14.65 -3.58 -8.27
CA ASN A 143 13.25 -3.30 -8.63
C ASN A 143 12.28 -3.74 -7.52
N SER A 144 12.49 -4.91 -6.93
CA SER A 144 11.69 -5.38 -5.80
C SER A 144 11.84 -4.47 -4.58
N ALA A 145 13.03 -3.94 -4.33
CA ALA A 145 13.28 -2.98 -3.25
C ALA A 145 12.59 -1.64 -3.51
N ILE A 146 12.57 -1.16 -4.76
CA ILE A 146 11.82 0.04 -5.13
C ILE A 146 10.32 -0.18 -4.93
N ASP A 147 9.76 -1.31 -5.39
CA ASP A 147 8.33 -1.62 -5.17
C ASP A 147 7.98 -1.64 -3.69
N ARG A 148 8.78 -2.34 -2.87
CA ARG A 148 8.60 -2.39 -1.41
C ARG A 148 8.67 -1.00 -0.77
N LEU A 149 9.62 -0.16 -1.18
CA LEU A 149 9.75 1.20 -0.65
C LEU A 149 8.58 2.11 -1.05
N CYS A 150 8.05 1.98 -2.28
CA CYS A 150 6.87 2.73 -2.72
C CYS A 150 5.65 2.36 -1.87
N GLU A 151 5.39 1.07 -1.67
CA GLU A 151 4.29 0.57 -0.83
C GLU A 151 4.45 0.99 0.63
N PHE A 152 5.65 0.81 1.19
CA PHE A 152 5.96 1.21 2.56
C PHE A 152 5.78 2.71 2.78
N THR A 153 6.21 3.55 1.83
CA THR A 153 6.07 5.01 1.94
C THR A 153 4.61 5.42 2.06
N GLY A 154 3.74 4.88 1.20
CA GLY A 154 2.30 5.13 1.29
C GLY A 154 1.71 4.63 2.62
N THR A 155 2.05 3.40 3.01
CA THR A 155 1.56 2.78 4.26
C THR A 155 1.98 3.59 5.47
N LYS A 156 3.24 4.03 5.54
CA LYS A 156 3.75 4.85 6.64
C LYS A 156 3.02 6.19 6.70
N VAL A 157 2.82 6.86 5.57
CA VAL A 157 2.10 8.14 5.56
C VAL A 157 0.69 7.98 6.15
N ILE A 158 -0.07 6.99 5.68
CA ILE A 158 -1.49 6.86 6.08
C ILE A 158 -1.66 6.28 7.49
N PHE A 159 -0.93 5.21 7.81
CA PHE A 159 -1.15 4.45 9.05
C PHE A 159 -0.27 4.91 10.22
N TRP A 160 0.80 5.68 9.96
CA TRP A 160 1.68 6.20 11.00
C TRP A 160 1.61 7.73 11.09
N ASP A 161 1.96 8.44 10.02
CA ASP A 161 2.09 9.91 10.06
C ASP A 161 0.70 10.59 10.13
N LEU A 162 -0.29 10.05 9.42
CA LEU A 162 -1.67 10.53 9.38
C LEU A 162 -2.63 9.63 10.17
N GLN A 163 -2.13 8.82 11.10
CA GLN A 163 -2.96 7.90 11.88
C GLN A 163 -4.11 8.63 12.59
N GLN A 164 -3.82 9.73 13.30
CA GLN A 164 -4.83 10.50 14.02
C GLN A 164 -5.91 11.09 13.08
N PRO A 165 -5.58 11.92 12.08
CA PRO A 165 -6.59 12.51 11.21
C PRO A 165 -7.29 11.46 10.33
N PHE A 166 -6.56 10.50 9.76
CA PHE A 166 -7.10 9.54 8.81
C PHE A 166 -7.74 8.33 9.50
N ILE A 167 -6.98 7.57 10.29
CA ILE A 167 -7.41 6.28 10.85
C ILE A 167 -8.28 6.44 12.10
N ASP A 168 -8.06 7.47 12.91
CA ASP A 168 -8.78 7.63 14.18
C ASP A 168 -9.98 8.58 14.07
N ASN A 169 -9.94 9.59 13.19
CA ASN A 169 -10.95 10.65 13.13
C ASN A 169 -11.90 10.58 11.92
N LEU A 170 -11.47 10.10 10.76
CA LEU A 170 -12.34 10.01 9.57
C LEU A 170 -13.63 9.24 9.89
N TYR A 171 -14.79 9.84 9.59
CA TYR A 171 -16.15 9.32 9.87
C TYR A 171 -16.47 8.98 11.33
N LYS A 172 -15.64 9.42 12.28
CA LYS A 172 -15.88 9.19 13.69
C LYS A 172 -17.16 9.91 14.11
N ASN A 173 -18.07 9.18 14.75
CA ASN A 173 -19.38 9.61 15.26
C ASN A 173 -20.40 10.08 14.18
N SER A 174 -19.96 10.69 13.08
CA SER A 174 -20.81 11.09 11.97
C SER A 174 -20.02 11.25 10.68
N VAL A 175 -20.52 10.68 9.58
CA VAL A 175 -19.95 10.89 8.23
C VAL A 175 -20.01 12.37 7.88
N ALA A 176 -21.15 13.03 8.08
CA ALA A 176 -21.34 14.44 7.73
C ALA A 176 -20.41 15.43 8.45
N GLN A 177 -19.91 15.09 9.65
CA GLN A 177 -19.08 16.00 10.46
C GLN A 177 -17.58 15.71 10.36
N ALA A 178 -17.19 14.47 10.08
CA ALA A 178 -15.80 14.04 10.02
C ALA A 178 -15.43 13.59 8.60
N ARG A 179 -15.46 14.55 7.67
CA ARG A 179 -15.26 14.36 6.23
C ARG A 179 -13.79 14.29 5.82
N LEU A 180 -13.57 13.81 4.60
CA LEU A 180 -12.24 13.64 4.02
C LEU A 180 -11.53 14.97 3.72
N ASP A 181 -12.26 16.07 3.53
CA ASP A 181 -11.72 17.38 3.11
C ASP A 181 -10.49 17.84 3.91
N THR A 182 -10.56 17.75 5.24
CA THR A 182 -9.45 18.16 6.13
C THR A 182 -8.19 17.33 5.94
N ILE A 183 -8.33 16.06 5.53
CA ILE A 183 -7.23 15.15 5.25
C ILE A 183 -6.64 15.45 3.87
N MET A 184 -7.46 15.91 2.91
CA MET A 184 -7.01 16.27 1.56
C MET A 184 -5.98 17.40 1.59
N GLU A 185 -6.18 18.42 2.43
CA GLU A 185 -5.21 19.51 2.63
C GLU A 185 -3.86 18.98 3.13
N VAL A 186 -3.88 18.03 4.06
CA VAL A 186 -2.64 17.45 4.61
C VAL A 186 -1.97 16.54 3.58
N LEU A 187 -2.74 15.77 2.81
CA LEU A 187 -2.22 14.94 1.74
C LEU A 187 -1.56 15.77 0.64
N ASP A 188 -2.09 16.95 0.32
CA ASP A 188 -1.47 17.87 -0.64
C ASP A 188 -0.07 18.31 -0.18
N LEU A 189 0.07 18.69 1.09
CA LEU A 189 1.37 19.03 1.69
C LEU A 189 2.35 17.86 1.63
N VAL A 190 1.88 16.64 1.89
CA VAL A 190 2.71 15.43 1.82
C VAL A 190 3.15 15.15 0.38
N LEU A 191 2.26 15.26 -0.60
CA LEU A 191 2.60 15.08 -2.01
C LEU A 191 3.58 16.14 -2.51
N ASN A 192 3.41 17.40 -2.10
CA ASN A 192 4.36 18.46 -2.45
C ASN A 192 5.77 18.17 -1.92
N GLN A 193 5.90 17.75 -0.66
CA GLN A 193 7.20 17.35 -0.08
C GLN A 193 7.80 16.13 -0.76
N LEU A 194 6.98 15.17 -1.15
CA LEU A 194 7.40 13.95 -1.84
C LEU A 194 7.92 14.28 -3.25
N CYS A 195 7.15 15.06 -4.01
CA CYS A 195 7.45 15.44 -5.38
C CYS A 195 8.64 16.38 -5.50
N ASP A 196 8.97 17.16 -4.47
CA ASP A 196 10.16 18.03 -4.42
C ASP A 196 11.48 17.23 -4.37
N VAL A 197 11.45 16.03 -3.77
CA VAL A 197 12.66 15.22 -3.56
C VAL A 197 12.76 14.04 -4.53
N ILE A 198 11.65 13.40 -4.90
CA ILE A 198 11.67 12.17 -5.70
C ILE A 198 12.07 12.45 -7.17
N VAL A 199 12.80 11.52 -7.80
CA VAL A 199 13.02 11.56 -9.25
C VAL A 199 11.72 11.33 -10.01
N GLU A 200 11.55 12.03 -11.13
CA GLU A 200 10.34 12.02 -11.96
C GLU A 200 9.90 10.59 -12.35
N GLN A 201 10.84 9.71 -12.70
CA GLN A 201 10.54 8.35 -13.15
C GLN A 201 9.98 7.43 -12.05
N LEU A 202 10.08 7.83 -10.78
CA LEU A 202 9.49 7.12 -9.65
C LEU A 202 8.22 7.77 -9.13
N ARG A 203 7.89 9.00 -9.55
CA ARG A 203 6.75 9.77 -9.04
C ARG A 203 5.46 8.94 -9.07
N ASP A 204 5.09 8.44 -10.23
CA ASP A 204 3.85 7.67 -10.39
C ASP A 204 3.82 6.42 -9.51
N ARG A 205 4.96 5.73 -9.35
CA ARG A 205 5.04 4.51 -8.54
C ARG A 205 4.82 4.81 -7.05
N VAL A 206 5.46 5.85 -6.53
CA VAL A 206 5.34 6.22 -5.11
C VAL A 206 3.95 6.79 -4.83
N VAL A 207 3.44 7.67 -5.70
CA VAL A 207 2.10 8.26 -5.56
C VAL A 207 1.01 7.20 -5.70
N THR A 208 1.19 6.20 -6.56
CA THR A 208 0.30 5.02 -6.63
C THR A 208 0.29 4.24 -5.32
N GLY A 209 1.45 4.05 -4.69
CA GLY A 209 1.55 3.42 -3.36
C GLY A 209 0.81 4.22 -2.28
N LEU A 210 0.87 5.56 -2.34
CA LEU A 210 0.11 6.43 -1.43
C LEU A 210 -1.41 6.33 -1.65
N LEU A 211 -1.86 6.31 -2.90
CA LEU A 211 -3.27 6.10 -3.24
C LEU A 211 -3.75 4.73 -2.73
N GLN A 212 -2.99 3.65 -2.95
CA GLN A 212 -3.32 2.32 -2.44
C GLN A 212 -3.48 2.34 -0.92
N ALA A 213 -2.51 2.89 -0.19
CA ALA A 213 -2.57 3.01 1.26
C ALA A 213 -3.76 3.87 1.73
N SER A 214 -4.12 4.91 0.98
CA SER A 214 -5.28 5.76 1.30
C SER A 214 -6.60 4.98 1.17
N LEU A 215 -6.72 4.15 0.13
CA LEU A 215 -7.88 3.27 -0.07
C LEU A 215 -7.93 2.16 0.99
N ASP A 216 -6.80 1.58 1.35
CA ASP A 216 -6.70 0.61 2.44
C ASP A 216 -7.08 1.24 3.80
N GLY A 217 -6.64 2.47 4.04
CA GLY A 217 -7.07 3.29 5.18
C GLY A 217 -8.58 3.50 5.19
N LEU A 218 -9.17 3.84 4.04
CA LEU A 218 -10.61 4.02 3.90
C LEU A 218 -11.39 2.72 4.15
N PHE A 219 -10.93 1.58 3.61
CA PHE A 219 -11.52 0.27 3.90
C PHE A 219 -11.49 -0.02 5.38
N ARG A 220 -10.36 0.23 6.02
CA ARG A 220 -10.21 0.01 7.45
C ARG A 220 -11.17 0.89 8.26
N VAL A 221 -11.28 2.16 7.91
CA VAL A 221 -12.21 3.10 8.57
C VAL A 221 -13.66 2.63 8.44
N ILE A 222 -14.07 2.12 7.27
CA ILE A 222 -15.44 1.70 6.99
C ILE A 222 -15.76 0.32 7.60
N LEU A 223 -14.85 -0.65 7.49
CA LEU A 223 -15.11 -2.05 7.82
C LEU A 223 -14.61 -2.46 9.21
N ASP A 224 -13.55 -1.83 9.69
CA ASP A 224 -12.86 -2.16 10.94
C ASP A 224 -12.73 -0.92 11.85
N GLY A 225 -13.69 -0.01 11.72
CA GLY A 225 -13.66 1.34 12.27
C GLY A 225 -13.91 1.48 13.78
N GLY A 226 -14.24 0.38 14.46
CA GLY A 226 -14.68 0.37 15.86
C GLY A 226 -16.11 0.90 16.07
N SER A 227 -16.57 0.93 17.33
CA SER A 227 -17.97 1.25 17.67
C SER A 227 -18.37 2.71 17.47
N THR A 228 -17.40 3.60 17.24
CA THR A 228 -17.62 5.02 16.96
C THR A 228 -18.01 5.29 15.52
N ARG A 229 -17.92 4.29 14.63
CA ARG A 229 -18.25 4.42 13.21
C ARG A 229 -19.45 3.57 12.88
N VAL A 230 -20.52 4.27 12.51
CA VAL A 230 -21.80 3.66 12.19
C VAL A 230 -22.33 4.32 10.93
N PHE A 231 -22.80 3.50 9.99
CA PHE A 231 -23.24 3.92 8.66
C PHE A 231 -24.71 3.57 8.42
N SER A 232 -25.36 4.39 7.63
CA SER A 232 -26.72 4.19 7.13
C SER A 232 -26.77 4.41 5.61
N PRO A 233 -27.82 3.93 4.92
CA PRO A 233 -27.99 4.23 3.49
C PRO A 233 -28.01 5.73 3.16
N ASN A 234 -28.37 6.59 4.12
CA ASN A 234 -28.38 8.05 3.94
C ASN A 234 -26.98 8.67 3.87
N ASP A 235 -25.95 7.97 4.37
CA ASP A 235 -24.57 8.46 4.34
C ASP A 235 -23.88 8.17 2.99
N VAL A 236 -24.47 7.31 2.16
CA VAL A 236 -23.88 6.86 0.89
C VAL A 236 -23.53 8.02 -0.05
N PRO A 237 -24.38 9.05 -0.26
CA PRO A 237 -24.01 10.18 -1.11
C PRO A 237 -22.75 10.90 -0.64
N LEU A 238 -22.54 11.04 0.68
CA LEU A 238 -21.36 11.69 1.24
C LEU A 238 -20.11 10.81 1.08
N LEU A 239 -20.25 9.48 1.25
CA LEU A 239 -19.16 8.53 1.02
C LEU A 239 -18.76 8.49 -0.47
N GLU A 240 -19.72 8.55 -1.38
CA GLU A 240 -19.47 8.61 -2.83
C GLU A 240 -18.77 9.92 -3.20
N GLU A 241 -19.18 11.05 -2.61
CA GLU A 241 -18.52 12.36 -2.78
C GLU A 241 -17.07 12.34 -2.27
N ASP A 242 -16.82 11.76 -1.10
CA ASP A 242 -15.45 11.66 -0.54
C ASP A 242 -14.54 10.77 -1.41
N VAL A 243 -15.05 9.64 -1.92
CA VAL A 243 -14.30 8.78 -2.85
C VAL A 243 -14.03 9.48 -4.17
N GLU A 244 -14.99 10.24 -4.69
CA GLU A 244 -14.82 11.03 -5.92
C GLU A 244 -13.77 12.13 -5.72
N THR A 245 -13.81 12.82 -4.58
CA THR A 245 -12.82 13.84 -4.20
C THR A 245 -11.42 13.25 -4.13
N LEU A 246 -11.26 12.09 -3.47
CA LEU A 246 -9.98 11.36 -3.42
C LEU A 246 -9.49 10.98 -4.82
N LYS A 247 -10.39 10.49 -5.68
CA LYS A 247 -10.07 10.09 -7.05
C LYS A 247 -9.56 11.29 -7.88
N GLU A 248 -10.31 12.38 -7.91
CA GLU A 248 -9.94 13.56 -8.69
C GLU A 248 -8.68 14.24 -8.14
N PHE A 249 -8.45 14.19 -6.82
CA PHE A 249 -7.20 14.67 -6.21
C PHE A 249 -5.97 13.93 -6.76
N PHE A 250 -5.99 12.61 -6.83
CA PHE A 250 -4.84 11.86 -7.35
C PHE A 250 -4.71 11.94 -8.89
N ILE A 251 -5.78 12.26 -9.61
CA ILE A 251 -5.73 12.58 -11.05
C ILE A 251 -5.15 13.99 -11.27
N SER A 252 -5.47 14.93 -10.37
CA SER A 252 -5.03 16.33 -10.38
C SER A 252 -5.18 17.00 -11.75
N GLY A 253 -6.37 16.91 -12.35
CA GLY A 253 -6.64 17.53 -13.66
C GLY A 253 -5.80 17.00 -14.84
N GLY A 254 -5.05 15.90 -14.65
CA GLY A 254 -4.14 15.32 -15.64
C GLY A 254 -2.65 15.50 -15.30
N ASP A 255 -2.31 16.32 -14.31
CA ASP A 255 -0.93 16.53 -13.84
C ASP A 255 -0.49 15.47 -12.80
N GLY A 256 -1.45 14.67 -12.30
CA GLY A 256 -1.22 13.58 -11.35
C GLY A 256 -1.08 12.21 -12.01
N LEU A 257 -1.67 11.19 -11.39
CA LEU A 257 -1.63 9.82 -11.88
C LEU A 257 -2.50 9.62 -13.13
N PRO A 258 -2.16 8.65 -14.00
CA PRO A 258 -3.01 8.27 -15.12
C PRO A 258 -4.41 7.84 -14.66
N ARG A 259 -5.45 8.45 -15.26
CA ARG A 259 -6.86 8.22 -14.89
C ARG A 259 -7.25 6.74 -14.84
N GLY A 260 -6.79 5.93 -15.79
CA GLY A 260 -7.07 4.49 -15.82
C GLY A 260 -6.49 3.72 -14.62
N THR A 261 -5.31 4.14 -14.13
CA THR A 261 -4.69 3.55 -12.93
C THR A 261 -5.49 3.88 -11.68
N VAL A 262 -5.86 5.16 -11.52
CA VAL A 262 -6.65 5.63 -10.37
C VAL A 262 -8.02 4.96 -10.36
N GLU A 263 -8.72 4.94 -11.49
CA GLU A 263 -10.05 4.35 -11.65
C GLU A 263 -10.05 2.85 -11.30
N ASN A 264 -9.03 2.10 -11.72
CA ASN A 264 -8.88 0.69 -11.38
C ASN A 264 -8.75 0.49 -9.87
N LEU A 265 -7.92 1.28 -9.19
CA LEU A 265 -7.73 1.16 -7.74
C LEU A 265 -8.99 1.56 -6.97
N VAL A 266 -9.59 2.70 -7.32
CA VAL A 266 -10.82 3.22 -6.69
C VAL A 266 -12.01 2.28 -6.93
N SER A 267 -12.05 1.57 -8.07
CA SER A 267 -13.13 0.61 -8.37
C SER A 267 -13.32 -0.46 -7.29
N ARG A 268 -12.27 -0.77 -6.51
CA ARG A 268 -12.30 -1.74 -5.42
C ARG A 268 -13.16 -1.30 -4.23
N VAL A 269 -13.31 0.01 -4.02
CA VAL A 269 -14.10 0.57 -2.90
C VAL A 269 -15.60 0.56 -3.20
N ARG A 270 -15.97 0.66 -4.48
CA ARG A 270 -17.38 0.74 -4.93
C ARG A 270 -18.25 -0.41 -4.43
N PRO A 271 -17.81 -1.70 -4.45
CA PRO A 271 -18.59 -2.79 -3.87
C PRO A 271 -18.94 -2.57 -2.40
N VAL A 272 -18.00 -2.06 -1.59
CA VAL A 272 -18.24 -1.82 -0.16
C VAL A 272 -19.24 -0.69 0.06
N ILE A 273 -19.13 0.41 -0.68
CA ILE A 273 -20.11 1.51 -0.63
C ILE A 273 -21.49 1.01 -1.09
N ASN A 274 -21.53 0.19 -2.14
CA ASN A 274 -22.77 -0.40 -2.62
C ASN A 274 -23.44 -1.32 -1.57
N LEU A 275 -22.66 -2.02 -0.73
CA LEU A 275 -23.22 -2.78 0.40
C LEU A 275 -23.88 -1.86 1.44
N ILE A 276 -23.28 -0.71 1.76
CA ILE A 276 -23.86 0.27 2.71
C ILE A 276 -25.21 0.79 2.19
N LYS A 277 -25.35 0.95 0.87
CA LYS A 277 -26.58 1.36 0.19
C LYS A 277 -27.72 0.35 0.28
N GLN A 278 -27.43 -0.94 0.32
CA GLN A 278 -28.46 -1.99 0.32
C GLN A 278 -29.33 -1.95 1.57
N GLU A 279 -30.53 -2.50 1.51
CA GLU A 279 -31.36 -2.70 2.70
C GLU A 279 -30.79 -3.78 3.63
N THR A 280 -31.04 -3.63 4.93
CA THR A 280 -30.52 -4.56 5.96
C THR A 280 -30.91 -6.01 5.71
N ARG A 281 -32.16 -6.25 5.29
CA ARG A 281 -32.66 -7.61 5.01
C ARG A 281 -31.94 -8.27 3.84
N VAL A 282 -31.67 -7.50 2.79
CA VAL A 282 -30.94 -7.98 1.61
C VAL A 282 -29.53 -8.42 1.98
N LEU A 283 -28.84 -7.63 2.83
CA LEU A 283 -27.51 -8.00 3.35
C LEU A 283 -27.54 -9.24 4.25
N ILE A 284 -28.56 -9.37 5.09
CA ILE A 284 -28.73 -10.55 5.96
C ILE A 284 -28.93 -11.80 5.12
N ASP A 285 -29.80 -11.75 4.11
CA ASP A 285 -30.06 -12.90 3.25
C ASP A 285 -28.83 -13.27 2.42
N ASP A 286 -28.09 -12.29 1.90
CA ASP A 286 -26.83 -12.55 1.19
C ASP A 286 -25.78 -13.20 2.12
N LEU A 287 -25.62 -12.69 3.35
CA LEU A 287 -24.70 -13.29 4.32
C LEU A 287 -25.09 -14.74 4.67
N ARG A 288 -26.40 -15.04 4.80
CA ARG A 288 -26.88 -16.40 5.03
C ARG A 288 -26.53 -17.32 3.86
N GLU A 289 -26.78 -16.90 2.64
CA GLU A 289 -26.45 -17.67 1.44
C GLU A 289 -24.94 -17.93 1.34
N VAL A 290 -24.11 -16.91 1.56
CA VAL A 290 -22.65 -17.02 1.49
C VAL A 290 -22.09 -17.93 2.59
N THR A 291 -22.60 -17.83 3.82
CA THR A 291 -22.18 -18.73 4.92
C THR A 291 -22.56 -20.19 4.68
N GLN A 292 -23.55 -20.45 3.81
CA GLN A 292 -23.96 -21.80 3.38
C GLN A 292 -23.20 -22.29 2.13
N GLY A 293 -22.24 -21.52 1.62
CA GLY A 293 -21.41 -21.88 0.48
C GLY A 293 -21.92 -21.38 -0.88
N SER A 294 -22.96 -20.55 -0.91
CA SER A 294 -23.40 -19.88 -2.15
C SER A 294 -22.49 -18.69 -2.50
N LYS A 295 -22.53 -18.25 -3.76
CA LYS A 295 -21.84 -17.04 -4.19
C LYS A 295 -22.64 -15.81 -3.74
N SER A 296 -21.95 -14.77 -3.25
CA SER A 296 -22.57 -13.50 -2.88
C SER A 296 -23.19 -12.83 -4.12
N LYS A 297 -24.40 -12.30 -3.95
CA LYS A 297 -25.08 -11.45 -4.93
C LYS A 297 -24.32 -10.16 -5.22
N PHE A 298 -23.49 -9.72 -4.27
CA PHE A 298 -22.67 -8.52 -4.36
C PHE A 298 -21.19 -8.82 -4.65
N GLY A 299 -20.82 -10.10 -4.84
CA GLY A 299 -19.44 -10.51 -5.13
C GLY A 299 -18.47 -10.31 -3.97
N THR A 300 -18.97 -10.17 -2.73
CA THR A 300 -18.16 -9.95 -1.52
C THR A 300 -18.11 -11.18 -0.63
N ASP A 301 -17.11 -11.28 0.25
CA ASP A 301 -17.00 -12.39 1.19
C ASP A 301 -17.92 -12.22 2.43
N SER A 302 -18.14 -13.31 3.15
CA SER A 302 -18.95 -13.31 4.38
C SER A 302 -18.39 -12.37 5.45
N LYS A 303 -17.07 -12.19 5.47
CA LYS A 303 -16.36 -11.33 6.41
C LYS A 303 -16.68 -9.84 6.19
N THR A 304 -16.74 -9.39 4.94
CA THR A 304 -17.08 -8.01 4.57
C THR A 304 -18.54 -7.73 4.87
N LEU A 305 -19.45 -8.63 4.47
CA LEU A 305 -20.88 -8.52 4.78
C LEU A 305 -21.15 -8.44 6.29
N LEU A 306 -20.49 -9.30 7.07
CA LEU A 306 -20.61 -9.28 8.53
C LEU A 306 -20.13 -7.96 9.13
N ARG A 307 -19.00 -7.42 8.65
CA ARG A 307 -18.48 -6.11 9.10
C ARG A 307 -19.42 -4.96 8.78
N VAL A 308 -19.94 -4.91 7.55
CA VAL A 308 -20.94 -3.90 7.15
C VAL A 308 -22.16 -3.98 8.06
N LEU A 309 -22.68 -5.18 8.37
CA LEU A 309 -23.80 -5.36 9.29
C LEU A 309 -23.48 -4.93 10.74
N CYS A 310 -22.24 -5.13 11.21
CA CYS A 310 -21.82 -4.70 12.55
C CYS A 310 -21.78 -3.18 12.69
N HIS A 311 -21.31 -2.48 11.66
CA HIS A 311 -21.24 -1.02 11.59
C HIS A 311 -22.52 -0.35 11.08
N ARG A 312 -23.63 -1.10 10.94
CA ARG A 312 -24.88 -0.55 10.43
C ARG A 312 -25.72 0.10 11.53
N ASN A 313 -26.25 1.30 11.27
CA ASN A 313 -27.17 2.02 12.16
C ASN A 313 -28.58 1.43 12.12
N ASP A 314 -28.72 0.13 12.37
CA ASP A 314 -29.99 -0.59 12.32
C ASP A 314 -30.10 -1.63 13.44
N SER A 315 -31.22 -1.58 14.17
CA SER A 315 -31.55 -2.56 15.21
C SER A 315 -31.74 -3.98 14.68
N GLU A 316 -32.26 -4.16 13.45
CA GLU A 316 -32.45 -5.47 12.82
C GLU A 316 -31.10 -6.13 12.54
N ALA A 317 -30.16 -5.36 11.95
CA ALA A 317 -28.78 -5.80 11.72
C ALA A 317 -28.11 -6.21 13.04
N SER A 318 -28.18 -5.35 14.05
CA SER A 318 -27.61 -5.60 15.38
C SER A 318 -28.19 -6.86 16.04
N HIS A 319 -29.50 -7.05 15.98
CA HIS A 319 -30.16 -8.23 16.53
C HIS A 319 -29.73 -9.52 15.82
N TYR A 320 -29.63 -9.47 14.49
CA TYR A 320 -29.19 -10.61 13.69
C TYR A 320 -27.74 -11.03 14.02
N VAL A 321 -26.79 -10.09 13.98
CA VAL A 321 -25.37 -10.41 14.26
C VAL A 321 -25.14 -10.84 15.71
N LYS A 322 -25.94 -10.33 16.65
CA LYS A 322 -25.95 -10.83 18.03
C LYS A 322 -26.37 -12.29 18.10
N LYS A 323 -27.48 -12.65 17.43
CA LYS A 323 -28.09 -13.99 17.52
C LYS A 323 -27.23 -15.05 16.82
N GLN A 324 -26.74 -14.74 15.62
CA GLN A 324 -26.04 -15.73 14.78
C GLN A 324 -24.54 -15.81 15.07
N PHE A 325 -23.89 -14.68 15.32
CA PHE A 325 -22.42 -14.60 15.44
C PHE A 325 -21.94 -14.24 16.85
N LYS A 326 -22.85 -14.03 17.81
CA LYS A 326 -22.55 -13.70 19.21
C LYS A 326 -21.68 -12.44 19.38
N ILE A 327 -21.77 -11.49 18.43
CA ILE A 327 -20.98 -10.26 18.44
C ILE A 327 -21.37 -9.36 19.64
N PRO A 328 -20.40 -8.90 20.46
CA PRO A 328 -20.66 -8.02 21.59
C PRO A 328 -21.14 -6.63 21.13
N SER A 329 -21.99 -5.98 21.92
CA SER A 329 -22.30 -4.56 21.69
C SER A 329 -21.24 -3.67 22.31
N SER A 330 -20.97 -2.57 21.63
CA SER A 330 -20.40 -1.37 22.21
C SER A 330 -21.24 -0.17 21.76
N ALA A 331 -21.37 0.83 22.62
CA ALA A 331 -22.02 2.09 22.25
C ALA A 331 -20.96 3.03 21.65
N PRO A 332 -21.30 3.85 20.64
CA PRO A 332 -20.46 4.99 20.28
C PRO A 332 -20.36 5.90 21.51
N SER A 333 -19.15 6.17 22.00
CA SER A 333 -18.95 7.24 22.99
C SER A 333 -19.25 8.56 22.31
N THR A 334 -20.21 9.31 22.86
CA THR A 334 -20.64 10.62 22.35
C THR A 334 -19.53 11.65 22.33
#